data_AF-A0A232F106-F1
#
_entry.id   AF-A0A232F106-F1
#
_cell.length_a   1.000
_cell.length_b   1.000
_cell.length_c   1.000
_cell.angle_alpha   90.00
_cell.angle_beta   90.00
_cell.angle_gamma   90.00
#
_symmetry.space_group_name_H-M   'P 1'
#
loop_
_entity.id
_entity.type
_entity.pdbx_description
1 polymer ?
#
loop_
_entity_poly.entity_id
_entity_poly.type
_entity_poly.pdbx_seq_one_letter_code
_entity_poly.pdbx_strand_id
1 'polypeptide(L)'
;MRTSMIRDTRCFLENGATAAHLFVSEDHQVGDTIGLLGVLGDPGPQGDIELRLQEHDSPVTFSQHSRNLTLTRPLDKEGVEGPASVYINVICERKHTLDPGFVIPVNIRVTDANDNAPEFINAPYVLNISEVTVVGTRVLQGVRAVDADQPGPYSTVQYSILPGPHADFFVFANALEGTLVLRKPLDYETLSNFSVGIRAQDQGNPPQSSTTTLYVNVIDADDQNPAFLNDQYKVSVPLQIKTRKILRVDPAPIKAVDQDVGISAPVRYSIQGGILPFLTLNPETADIIVTRPLQDHELISSATLVIKATQIDNGDRYALATVIVSREGSVVDDSANGVIGGRLPVRFVLKDYHASVPENTPPGSVILTAGVNKIDPNLRFWLVGAKEDLDRFSITNSGELILKGNLDYERRIQHSFLVHVTDKHNNDTARVNVSVEDVNEWEPRFRHPRYEFHARTLREGSIV
;
A
#
# COMPACT_ATOMS: atom_id res chain seq x y z
N MET A 1 -43.80 51.95 -69.47
CA MET A 1 -42.76 50.92 -69.70
C MET A 1 -42.69 50.04 -68.46
N ARG A 2 -43.37 48.88 -68.49
CA ARG A 2 -43.24 47.85 -67.44
C ARG A 2 -42.06 46.97 -67.84
N THR A 3 -40.94 47.10 -67.13
CA THR A 3 -39.86 46.12 -67.16
C THR A 3 -40.41 44.82 -66.58
N SER A 4 -40.75 43.86 -67.45
CA SER A 4 -40.98 42.48 -67.02
C SER A 4 -39.64 41.95 -66.54
N MET A 5 -39.47 41.84 -65.23
CA MET A 5 -38.44 40.96 -64.67
C MET A 5 -38.70 39.57 -65.24
N ILE A 6 -37.76 39.10 -66.08
CA ILE A 6 -37.67 37.70 -66.45
C ILE A 6 -37.39 36.97 -65.13
N ARG A 7 -38.42 36.40 -64.50
CA ARG A 7 -38.22 35.45 -63.42
C ARG A 7 -37.56 34.25 -64.08
N ASP A 8 -36.33 33.94 -63.72
CA ASP A 8 -35.73 32.67 -64.08
C ASP A 8 -36.64 31.58 -63.50
N THR A 9 -37.27 30.81 -64.38
CA THR A 9 -38.33 29.88 -64.00
C THR A 9 -37.85 28.44 -63.95
N ARG A 10 -36.54 28.22 -63.95
CA ARG A 10 -35.95 26.89 -63.77
C ARG A 10 -36.07 26.48 -62.30
N CYS A 11 -36.11 25.18 -62.04
CA CYS A 11 -36.14 24.66 -60.68
C CYS A 11 -34.77 24.86 -60.00
N PHE A 12 -34.76 25.52 -58.85
CA PHE A 12 -33.57 25.75 -58.02
C PHE A 12 -33.90 25.52 -56.55
N LEU A 13 -32.86 25.40 -55.73
CA LEU A 13 -33.02 25.49 -54.29
C LEU A 13 -33.53 26.89 -53.89
N GLU A 14 -34.45 26.96 -52.94
CA GLU A 14 -35.04 28.22 -52.45
C GLU A 14 -34.00 29.19 -51.90
N ASN A 15 -32.89 28.68 -51.41
CA ASN A 15 -31.76 29.46 -50.90
C ASN A 15 -30.77 29.92 -52.00
N GLY A 16 -31.03 29.59 -53.27
CA GLY A 16 -30.16 29.93 -54.41
C GLY A 16 -28.84 29.14 -54.48
N ALA A 17 -28.65 28.13 -53.61
CA ALA A 17 -27.48 27.26 -53.66
C ALA A 17 -27.55 26.27 -54.83
N THR A 18 -26.40 25.76 -55.24
CA THR A 18 -26.30 24.70 -56.27
C THR A 18 -26.30 23.30 -55.69
N ALA A 19 -26.17 23.15 -54.37
CA ALA A 19 -26.18 21.88 -53.65
C ALA A 19 -26.78 22.06 -52.25
N ALA A 20 -27.32 20.98 -51.69
CA ALA A 20 -27.79 20.92 -50.32
C ALA A 20 -26.76 20.19 -49.44
N HIS A 21 -26.50 20.74 -48.26
CA HIS A 21 -25.61 20.14 -47.27
C HIS A 21 -26.41 19.89 -45.99
N LEU A 22 -26.41 18.64 -45.53
CA LEU A 22 -27.10 18.20 -44.32
C LEU A 22 -26.05 17.63 -43.36
N PHE A 23 -26.19 17.95 -42.07
CA PHE A 23 -25.43 17.35 -40.99
C PHE A 23 -26.42 16.54 -40.17
N VAL A 24 -26.20 15.23 -40.11
CA VAL A 24 -27.15 14.28 -39.52
C VAL A 24 -26.38 13.45 -38.52
N SER A 25 -26.89 13.39 -37.29
CA SER A 25 -26.30 12.57 -36.25
C SER A 25 -26.63 11.09 -36.48
N GLU A 26 -25.69 10.21 -36.20
CA GLU A 26 -25.88 8.76 -36.41
C GLU A 26 -26.90 8.13 -35.47
N ASP A 27 -27.22 8.80 -34.36
CA ASP A 27 -28.27 8.42 -33.41
C ASP A 27 -29.70 8.49 -33.99
N HIS A 28 -29.88 9.00 -35.22
CA HIS A 28 -31.16 9.05 -35.90
C HIS A 28 -31.64 7.64 -36.29
N GLN A 29 -32.91 7.36 -36.03
CA GLN A 29 -33.48 6.04 -36.29
C GLN A 29 -33.94 5.89 -37.74
N VAL A 30 -33.96 4.64 -38.22
CA VAL A 30 -34.57 4.33 -39.51
C VAL A 30 -36.05 4.75 -39.50
N GLY A 31 -36.44 5.57 -40.47
CA GLY A 31 -37.76 6.21 -40.56
C GLY A 31 -37.77 7.69 -40.19
N ASP A 32 -36.69 8.22 -39.59
CA ASP A 32 -36.60 9.64 -39.25
C ASP A 32 -36.47 10.51 -40.49
N THR A 33 -37.12 11.69 -40.46
CA THR A 33 -36.93 12.72 -41.48
C THR A 33 -35.71 13.57 -41.13
N ILE A 34 -34.66 13.46 -41.93
CA ILE A 34 -33.35 14.09 -41.68
C ILE A 34 -33.16 15.44 -42.38
N GLY A 35 -34.12 15.82 -43.23
CA GLY A 35 -34.06 17.09 -43.93
C GLY A 35 -35.25 17.31 -44.85
N LEU A 36 -35.48 18.57 -45.18
CA LEU A 36 -36.45 19.01 -46.17
C LEU A 36 -35.70 19.67 -47.32
N LEU A 37 -35.92 19.22 -48.55
CA LEU A 37 -35.32 19.85 -49.72
C LEU A 37 -36.18 21.02 -50.20
N GLY A 38 -35.81 22.23 -49.80
CA GLY A 38 -36.48 23.46 -50.23
C GLY A 38 -36.18 23.79 -51.69
N VAL A 39 -37.12 23.51 -52.59
CA VAL A 39 -37.03 23.83 -54.03
C VAL A 39 -38.13 24.83 -54.43
N LEU A 40 -37.79 25.74 -55.36
CA LEU A 40 -38.74 26.69 -55.95
C LEU A 40 -39.67 25.98 -56.94
N GLY A 41 -40.98 26.06 -56.70
CA GLY A 41 -42.03 25.40 -57.47
C GLY A 41 -42.91 24.54 -56.56
N ASP A 42 -44.06 24.10 -57.08
CA ASP A 42 -44.96 23.20 -56.35
C ASP A 42 -44.74 21.74 -56.82
N PRO A 43 -44.25 20.83 -55.97
CA PRO A 43 -44.11 19.41 -56.32
C PRO A 43 -45.41 18.62 -56.12
N GLY A 44 -46.51 19.28 -55.78
CA GLY A 44 -47.82 18.67 -55.61
C GLY A 44 -48.36 18.00 -56.88
N PRO A 45 -49.46 17.24 -56.77
CA PRO A 45 -50.09 16.57 -57.92
C PRO A 45 -50.51 17.55 -59.02
N GLN A 46 -50.90 18.77 -58.64
CA GLN A 46 -51.28 19.87 -59.53
C GLN A 46 -50.17 20.92 -59.68
N GLY A 47 -49.00 20.66 -59.10
CA GLY A 47 -47.88 21.58 -59.07
C GLY A 47 -47.03 21.55 -60.34
N ASP A 48 -46.16 22.53 -60.51
CA ASP A 48 -45.37 22.76 -61.73
C ASP A 48 -44.02 22.03 -61.78
N ILE A 49 -43.58 21.40 -60.68
CA ILE A 49 -42.31 20.67 -60.63
C ILE A 49 -42.48 19.18 -60.31
N GLU A 50 -41.52 18.38 -60.74
CA GLU A 50 -41.37 16.96 -60.43
C GLU A 50 -39.96 16.72 -59.87
N LEU A 51 -39.90 15.99 -58.76
CA LEU A 51 -38.65 15.68 -58.07
C LEU A 51 -38.45 14.17 -58.05
N ARG A 52 -37.23 13.73 -58.33
CA ARG A 52 -36.86 12.31 -58.22
C ARG A 52 -35.45 12.13 -57.69
N LEU A 53 -35.28 11.14 -56.82
CA LEU A 53 -33.97 10.66 -56.42
C LEU A 53 -33.35 9.92 -57.60
N GLN A 54 -32.10 10.23 -57.94
CA GLN A 54 -31.39 9.56 -59.04
C GLN A 54 -30.89 8.17 -58.62
N GLU A 55 -30.42 8.04 -57.38
CA GLU A 55 -29.85 6.82 -56.82
C GLU A 55 -30.95 5.81 -56.47
N HIS A 56 -30.72 4.54 -56.83
CA HIS A 56 -31.64 3.44 -56.55
C HIS A 56 -31.31 2.67 -55.27
N ASP A 57 -30.05 2.69 -54.84
CA ASP A 57 -29.57 2.10 -53.59
C ASP A 57 -28.93 3.20 -52.73
N SER A 58 -29.71 3.72 -51.78
CA SER A 58 -29.31 4.80 -50.89
C SER A 58 -29.87 4.53 -49.49
N PRO A 59 -29.12 4.85 -48.41
CA PRO A 59 -29.64 4.81 -47.04
C PRO A 59 -30.71 5.88 -46.77
N VAL A 60 -31.06 6.69 -47.78
CA VAL A 60 -32.06 7.75 -47.70
C VAL A 60 -33.07 7.60 -48.84
N THR A 61 -34.34 7.72 -48.52
CA THR A 61 -35.43 7.87 -49.50
C THR A 61 -35.91 9.32 -49.55
N PHE A 62 -36.47 9.72 -50.69
CA PHE A 62 -36.99 11.06 -50.92
C PHE A 62 -38.48 11.03 -51.23
N SER A 63 -39.27 11.75 -50.44
CA SER A 63 -40.71 11.90 -50.67
C SER A 63 -40.99 13.07 -51.59
N GLN A 64 -41.42 12.77 -52.83
CA GLN A 64 -41.60 13.77 -53.90
C GLN A 64 -42.50 14.95 -53.50
N HIS A 65 -43.65 14.66 -52.86
CA HIS A 65 -44.66 15.66 -52.52
C HIS A 65 -44.32 16.45 -51.25
N SER A 66 -43.82 15.75 -50.23
CA SER A 66 -43.49 16.39 -48.95
C SER A 66 -42.12 17.05 -48.95
N ARG A 67 -41.24 16.70 -49.91
CA ARG A 67 -39.83 17.11 -50.02
C ARG A 67 -38.94 16.58 -48.89
N ASN A 68 -39.45 15.63 -48.11
CA ASN A 68 -38.71 15.04 -46.99
C ASN A 68 -37.68 14.03 -47.48
N LEU A 69 -36.49 14.10 -46.89
CA LEU A 69 -35.48 13.05 -46.91
C LEU A 69 -35.64 12.20 -45.65
N THR A 70 -35.83 10.90 -45.82
CA THR A 70 -36.09 9.96 -44.73
C THR A 70 -35.07 8.85 -44.72
N LEU A 71 -34.55 8.49 -43.54
CA LEU A 71 -33.60 7.39 -43.41
C LEU A 71 -34.27 6.03 -43.64
N THR A 72 -33.63 5.17 -44.42
CA THR A 72 -34.06 3.79 -44.69
C THR A 72 -33.08 2.75 -44.14
N ARG A 73 -31.84 3.16 -43.84
CA ARG A 73 -30.80 2.37 -43.21
C ARG A 73 -30.06 3.24 -42.18
N PRO A 74 -29.47 2.64 -41.13
CA PRO A 74 -28.68 3.40 -40.16
C PRO A 74 -27.50 4.11 -40.83
N LEU A 75 -27.15 5.26 -40.28
CA LEU A 75 -25.87 5.92 -40.53
C LEU A 75 -24.92 5.52 -39.40
N ASP A 76 -23.63 5.57 -39.68
CA ASP A 76 -22.59 5.24 -38.71
C ASP A 76 -21.33 5.99 -39.13
N LYS A 77 -20.81 6.79 -38.20
CA LYS A 77 -19.68 7.69 -38.38
C LYS A 77 -18.37 6.92 -38.45
N GLU A 78 -18.26 5.80 -37.75
CA GLU A 78 -17.10 4.90 -37.70
C GLU A 78 -17.04 4.04 -38.96
N GLY A 79 -18.18 3.84 -39.62
CA GLY A 79 -18.27 3.18 -40.92
C GLY A 79 -18.31 1.65 -40.86
N VAL A 80 -18.64 1.09 -39.69
CA VAL A 80 -18.70 -0.34 -39.39
C VAL A 80 -20.08 -0.92 -39.71
N GLU A 81 -21.15 -0.28 -39.25
CA GLU A 81 -22.56 -0.67 -39.40
C GLU A 81 -23.29 0.12 -40.51
N GLY A 82 -22.72 1.23 -40.96
CA GLY A 82 -23.34 2.15 -41.92
C GLY A 82 -22.34 3.10 -42.61
N PRO A 83 -22.81 4.00 -43.49
CA PRO A 83 -21.93 4.93 -44.20
C PRO A 83 -21.69 6.24 -43.42
N ALA A 84 -20.41 6.62 -43.24
CA ALA A 84 -20.01 7.87 -42.58
C ALA A 84 -20.30 9.16 -43.39
N SER A 85 -20.68 9.02 -44.66
CA SER A 85 -21.21 10.11 -45.48
C SER A 85 -22.05 9.56 -46.63
N VAL A 86 -23.07 10.30 -47.02
CA VAL A 86 -23.98 9.92 -48.09
C VAL A 86 -24.04 11.03 -49.14
N TYR A 87 -23.90 10.64 -50.41
CA TYR A 87 -23.98 11.55 -51.54
C TYR A 87 -25.09 11.07 -52.46
N ILE A 88 -26.10 11.92 -52.66
CA ILE A 88 -27.22 11.64 -53.56
C ILE A 88 -27.47 12.82 -54.49
N ASN A 89 -28.18 12.60 -55.58
CA ASN A 89 -28.60 13.61 -56.53
C ASN A 89 -30.11 13.59 -56.66
N VAL A 90 -30.74 14.74 -56.40
CA VAL A 90 -32.18 14.92 -56.62
C VAL A 90 -32.36 15.68 -57.92
N ILE A 91 -33.00 15.04 -58.89
CA ILE A 91 -33.32 15.66 -60.18
C ILE A 91 -34.62 16.43 -60.01
N CYS A 92 -34.59 17.71 -60.35
CA CYS A 92 -35.76 18.58 -60.42
C CYS A 92 -36.07 18.97 -61.85
N GLU A 93 -37.28 18.68 -62.29
CA GLU A 93 -37.78 19.01 -63.61
C GLU A 93 -39.09 19.78 -63.52
N ARG A 94 -39.33 20.63 -64.51
CA ARG A 94 -40.60 21.34 -64.63
C ARG A 94 -41.54 20.56 -65.54
N LYS A 95 -42.76 20.31 -65.06
CA LYS A 95 -43.78 19.61 -65.83
C LYS A 95 -44.20 20.43 -67.05
N HIS A 96 -44.53 19.74 -68.14
CA HIS A 96 -45.05 20.34 -69.38
C HIS A 96 -44.11 21.36 -70.05
N THR A 97 -42.79 21.25 -69.84
CA THR A 97 -41.76 22.07 -70.51
C THR A 97 -40.69 21.20 -71.15
N LEU A 98 -39.89 21.79 -72.05
CA LEU A 98 -38.67 21.20 -72.61
C LEU A 98 -37.41 21.70 -71.88
N ASP A 99 -37.59 22.36 -70.74
CA ASP A 99 -36.48 22.89 -69.95
C ASP A 99 -35.62 21.72 -69.44
N PRO A 100 -34.29 21.80 -69.53
CA PRO A 100 -33.43 20.74 -69.01
C PRO A 100 -33.61 20.63 -67.49
N GLY A 101 -33.71 19.40 -67.00
CA GLY A 101 -33.74 19.11 -65.57
C GLY A 101 -32.50 19.62 -64.85
N PHE A 102 -32.69 20.11 -63.63
CA PHE A 102 -31.61 20.54 -62.76
C PHE A 102 -31.28 19.43 -61.77
N VAL A 103 -30.01 19.04 -61.68
CA VAL A 103 -29.54 18.06 -60.71
C VAL A 103 -29.07 18.81 -59.47
N ILE A 104 -29.65 18.45 -58.32
CA ILE A 104 -29.33 19.01 -57.01
C ILE A 104 -28.50 17.97 -56.26
N PRO A 105 -27.17 18.13 -56.16
CA PRO A 105 -26.36 17.30 -55.29
C PRO A 105 -26.75 17.55 -53.84
N VAL A 106 -26.97 16.49 -53.08
CA VAL A 106 -27.19 16.52 -51.64
C VAL A 106 -26.06 15.76 -50.97
N ASN A 107 -25.31 16.47 -50.13
CA ASN A 107 -24.22 15.90 -49.34
C ASN A 107 -24.66 15.82 -47.88
N ILE A 108 -24.78 14.59 -47.39
CA ILE A 108 -25.15 14.30 -46.02
C ILE A 108 -23.88 13.88 -45.29
N ARG A 109 -23.44 14.70 -44.36
CA ARG A 109 -22.31 14.41 -43.48
C ARG A 109 -22.82 13.87 -42.16
N VAL A 110 -22.35 12.69 -41.78
CA VAL A 110 -22.65 12.11 -40.49
C VAL A 110 -21.87 12.85 -39.41
N THR A 111 -22.57 13.27 -38.36
CA THR A 111 -21.98 13.80 -37.12
C THR A 111 -21.97 12.71 -36.06
N ASP A 112 -20.90 12.69 -35.29
CA ASP A 112 -20.61 11.74 -34.22
C ASP A 112 -21.65 11.81 -33.09
N ALA A 113 -22.03 10.66 -32.57
CA ALA A 113 -22.69 10.46 -31.29
C ALA A 113 -21.79 9.62 -30.38
N ASN A 114 -22.05 9.61 -29.07
CA ASN A 114 -21.26 8.81 -28.12
C ASN A 114 -21.83 7.40 -28.02
N ASP A 115 -21.70 6.59 -29.07
CA ASP A 115 -22.30 5.26 -29.18
C ASP A 115 -21.29 4.10 -29.03
N ASN A 116 -19.99 4.39 -29.07
CA ASN A 116 -18.95 3.45 -28.67
C ASN A 116 -18.54 3.63 -27.20
N ALA A 117 -18.07 2.54 -26.59
CA ALA A 117 -17.54 2.56 -25.23
C ALA A 117 -16.03 2.33 -25.27
N PRO A 118 -15.25 2.89 -24.33
CA PRO A 118 -13.82 2.64 -24.28
C PRO A 118 -13.52 1.15 -24.11
N GLU A 119 -12.59 0.58 -24.86
CA GLU A 119 -12.15 -0.81 -24.77
C GLU A 119 -10.70 -0.91 -24.28
N PHE A 120 -10.46 -1.64 -23.19
CA PHE A 120 -9.11 -1.84 -22.65
C PHE A 120 -8.23 -2.69 -23.57
N ILE A 121 -6.99 -2.24 -23.78
CA ILE A 121 -5.98 -2.96 -24.55
C ILE A 121 -5.12 -3.82 -23.61
N ASN A 122 -4.88 -5.09 -23.99
CA ASN A 122 -4.07 -6.05 -23.23
C ASN A 122 -4.62 -6.38 -21.82
N ALA A 123 -5.93 -6.22 -21.62
CA ALA A 123 -6.61 -6.66 -20.40
C ALA A 123 -6.80 -8.19 -20.36
N PRO A 124 -6.86 -8.81 -19.17
CA PRO A 124 -6.67 -8.21 -17.85
C PRO A 124 -5.20 -7.91 -17.54
N TYR A 125 -4.95 -6.98 -16.63
CA TYR A 125 -3.59 -6.59 -16.25
C TYR A 125 -3.09 -7.41 -15.06
N VAL A 126 -1.79 -7.70 -15.05
CA VAL A 126 -1.11 -8.38 -13.94
C VAL A 126 0.04 -7.48 -13.46
N LEU A 127 0.07 -7.20 -12.17
CA LEU A 127 1.12 -6.45 -11.49
C LEU A 127 1.84 -7.36 -10.51
N ASN A 128 3.14 -7.57 -10.73
CA ASN A 128 4.02 -8.21 -9.76
C ASN A 128 4.82 -7.12 -9.06
N ILE A 129 4.66 -6.98 -7.75
CA ILE A 129 5.19 -5.86 -6.98
C ILE A 129 5.75 -6.34 -5.65
N SER A 130 6.94 -5.90 -5.26
CA SER A 130 7.53 -6.29 -3.98
C SER A 130 6.89 -5.56 -2.82
N GLU A 131 6.76 -6.20 -1.66
CA GLU A 131 6.15 -5.57 -0.48
C GLU A 131 6.93 -4.35 0.02
N VAL A 132 8.26 -4.39 -0.10
CA VAL A 132 9.15 -3.26 0.24
C VAL A 132 9.09 -2.09 -0.77
N THR A 133 8.12 -2.12 -1.69
CA THR A 133 7.92 -1.01 -2.64
C THR A 133 7.40 0.22 -1.90
N VAL A 134 8.17 1.30 -2.00
CA VAL A 134 7.84 2.58 -1.33
C VAL A 134 6.52 3.14 -1.86
N VAL A 135 5.64 3.56 -0.94
CA VAL A 135 4.41 4.28 -1.24
C VAL A 135 4.69 5.53 -2.07
N GLY A 136 3.88 5.76 -3.10
CA GLY A 136 4.07 6.84 -4.09
C GLY A 136 4.82 6.40 -5.34
N THR A 137 5.35 5.17 -5.39
CA THR A 137 5.98 4.60 -6.58
C THR A 137 4.95 4.39 -7.69
N ARG A 138 5.35 4.68 -8.94
CA ARG A 138 4.59 4.36 -10.15
C ARG A 138 4.77 2.88 -10.46
N VAL A 139 3.73 2.09 -10.27
CA VAL A 139 3.79 0.62 -10.29
C VAL A 139 3.35 0.01 -11.60
N LEU A 140 2.51 0.71 -12.36
CA LEU A 140 2.06 0.27 -13.66
C LEU A 140 1.95 1.48 -14.59
N GLN A 141 2.64 1.40 -15.73
CA GLN A 141 2.56 2.39 -16.79
C GLN A 141 1.94 1.73 -18.01
N GLY A 142 1.01 2.41 -18.67
CA GLY A 142 0.41 1.93 -19.92
C GLY A 142 -0.91 1.17 -19.73
N VAL A 143 -1.65 1.40 -18.66
CA VAL A 143 -3.10 1.11 -18.70
C VAL A 143 -3.68 1.95 -19.83
N ARG A 144 -4.30 1.29 -20.80
CA ARG A 144 -4.79 1.96 -22.00
C ARG A 144 -6.12 1.35 -22.42
N ALA A 145 -7.04 2.22 -22.76
CA ALA A 145 -8.26 1.90 -23.45
C ALA A 145 -8.40 2.81 -24.67
N VAL A 146 -9.08 2.32 -25.70
CA VAL A 146 -9.35 3.05 -26.94
C VAL A 146 -10.84 3.15 -27.14
N ASP A 147 -11.28 4.27 -27.66
CA ASP A 147 -12.66 4.50 -28.06
C ASP A 147 -12.67 4.73 -29.57
N ALA A 148 -13.70 4.22 -30.24
CA ALA A 148 -13.81 4.30 -31.70
C ALA A 148 -14.41 5.63 -32.17
N ASP A 149 -15.12 6.35 -31.30
CA ASP A 149 -15.74 7.64 -31.59
C ASP A 149 -14.71 8.69 -32.03
N GLN A 150 -15.17 9.78 -32.65
CA GLN A 150 -14.30 10.85 -33.13
C GLN A 150 -13.39 11.42 -32.01
N PRO A 151 -12.13 11.77 -32.32
CA PRO A 151 -11.24 12.46 -31.39
C PRO A 151 -11.89 13.69 -30.75
N GLY A 152 -12.10 13.61 -29.43
CA GLY A 152 -12.85 14.60 -28.69
C GLY A 152 -13.38 14.04 -27.37
N PRO A 153 -14.40 14.67 -26.76
CA PRO A 153 -14.99 14.17 -25.52
C PRO A 153 -15.45 12.71 -25.58
N TYR A 154 -15.94 12.26 -26.74
CA TYR A 154 -16.49 10.91 -26.92
C TYR A 154 -15.42 9.82 -26.92
N SER A 155 -14.17 10.18 -27.26
CA SER A 155 -13.03 9.25 -27.22
C SER A 155 -11.95 9.58 -26.19
N THR A 156 -12.11 10.65 -25.41
CA THR A 156 -11.13 11.04 -24.37
C THR A 156 -11.36 10.26 -23.08
N VAL A 157 -10.64 9.16 -22.94
CA VAL A 157 -10.76 8.24 -21.82
C VAL A 157 -10.13 8.77 -20.53
N GLN A 158 -10.85 8.62 -19.42
CA GLN A 158 -10.38 8.78 -18.05
C GLN A 158 -10.39 7.45 -17.30
N TYR A 159 -9.30 7.18 -16.57
CA TYR A 159 -9.14 5.98 -15.75
C TYR A 159 -9.45 6.25 -14.27
N SER A 160 -10.13 5.30 -13.63
CA SER A 160 -10.42 5.33 -12.20
C SER A 160 -10.37 3.93 -11.59
N ILE A 161 -10.15 3.88 -10.27
CA ILE A 161 -10.27 2.64 -9.49
C ILE A 161 -11.72 2.48 -9.05
N LEU A 162 -12.27 1.28 -9.25
CA LEU A 162 -13.63 0.96 -8.79
C LEU A 162 -13.65 0.79 -7.26
N PRO A 163 -14.72 1.23 -6.58
CA PRO A 163 -14.91 0.96 -5.16
C PRO A 163 -14.96 -0.55 -4.91
N GLY A 164 -14.22 -1.03 -3.92
CA GLY A 164 -14.18 -2.44 -3.55
C GLY A 164 -13.07 -2.75 -2.55
N PRO A 165 -12.89 -4.03 -2.20
CA PRO A 165 -11.76 -4.48 -1.40
C PRO A 165 -10.43 -4.04 -2.04
N HIS A 166 -9.49 -3.57 -1.23
CA HIS A 166 -8.14 -3.18 -1.65
C HIS A 166 -8.05 -2.04 -2.69
N ALA A 167 -9.15 -1.36 -3.00
CA ALA A 167 -9.18 -0.23 -3.92
C ALA A 167 -8.31 0.96 -3.45
N ASP A 168 -8.09 1.05 -2.14
CA ASP A 168 -7.30 2.06 -1.47
C ASP A 168 -5.78 1.87 -1.59
N PHE A 169 -5.32 0.71 -2.07
CA PHE A 169 -3.90 0.46 -2.35
C PHE A 169 -3.38 1.23 -3.54
N PHE A 170 -4.24 1.64 -4.48
CA PHE A 170 -3.80 2.27 -5.72
C PHE A 170 -4.58 3.54 -6.07
N VAL A 171 -3.96 4.37 -6.89
CA VAL A 171 -4.60 5.54 -7.51
C VAL A 171 -3.98 5.80 -8.87
N PHE A 172 -4.77 6.29 -9.83
CA PHE A 172 -4.21 6.83 -11.06
C PHE A 172 -3.63 8.23 -10.78
N ALA A 173 -2.32 8.41 -11.04
CA ALA A 173 -1.64 9.69 -10.81
C ALA A 173 -2.23 10.82 -11.66
N ASN A 174 -2.59 10.47 -12.90
CA ASN A 174 -3.34 11.30 -13.83
C ASN A 174 -4.37 10.39 -14.50
N ALA A 175 -5.65 10.78 -14.44
CA ALA A 175 -6.75 10.02 -15.02
C ALA A 175 -6.61 9.84 -16.55
N LEU A 176 -5.85 10.69 -17.24
CA LEU A 176 -5.67 10.63 -18.71
C LEU A 176 -4.47 9.79 -19.16
N GLU A 177 -3.50 9.52 -18.27
CA GLU A 177 -2.23 8.88 -18.65
C GLU A 177 -2.17 7.38 -18.33
N GLY A 178 -3.15 6.85 -17.60
CA GLY A 178 -3.18 5.43 -17.22
C GLY A 178 -1.99 4.99 -16.37
N THR A 179 -1.37 5.93 -15.65
CA THR A 179 -0.25 5.64 -14.74
C THR A 179 -0.77 5.36 -13.34
N LEU A 180 -0.57 4.14 -12.86
CA LEU A 180 -1.00 3.68 -11.55
C LEU A 180 0.12 3.86 -10.51
N VAL A 181 -0.26 4.34 -9.33
CA VAL A 181 0.64 4.62 -8.20
C VAL A 181 0.19 3.85 -6.97
N LEU A 182 1.15 3.31 -6.22
CA LEU A 182 0.93 2.68 -4.92
C LEU A 182 0.63 3.75 -3.85
N ARG A 183 -0.44 3.56 -3.08
CA ARG A 183 -0.93 4.51 -2.08
C ARG A 183 -0.87 3.97 -0.65
N LYS A 184 -0.78 2.65 -0.47
CA LYS A 184 -0.62 1.99 0.83
C LYS A 184 0.55 1.00 0.79
N PRO A 185 1.25 0.81 1.92
CA PRO A 185 2.28 -0.23 2.01
C PRO A 185 1.64 -1.60 1.75
N LEU A 186 2.43 -2.48 1.17
CA LEU A 186 2.09 -3.88 0.95
C LEU A 186 2.75 -4.71 2.05
N ASP A 187 2.18 -5.87 2.31
CA ASP A 187 2.64 -6.81 3.34
C ASP A 187 2.25 -8.20 2.82
N TYR A 188 3.26 -9.00 2.51
CA TYR A 188 3.12 -10.31 1.89
C TYR A 188 2.55 -11.32 2.89
N GLU A 189 2.99 -11.27 4.15
CA GLU A 189 2.53 -12.12 5.26
C GLU A 189 1.02 -12.00 5.49
N THR A 190 0.45 -10.80 5.28
CA THR A 190 -1.00 -10.58 5.43
C THR A 190 -1.78 -10.70 4.12
N LEU A 191 -1.22 -10.25 2.99
CA LEU A 191 -1.92 -10.21 1.70
C LEU A 191 -0.99 -10.43 0.50
N SER A 192 -0.66 -11.69 0.23
CA SER A 192 0.21 -12.09 -0.89
C SER A 192 -0.37 -11.92 -2.29
N ASN A 193 -1.69 -11.96 -2.45
CA ASN A 193 -2.35 -11.74 -3.74
C ASN A 193 -3.77 -11.18 -3.58
N PHE A 194 -4.17 -10.31 -4.51
CA PHE A 194 -5.50 -9.72 -4.53
C PHE A 194 -5.83 -9.13 -5.90
N SER A 195 -7.05 -8.64 -6.06
CA SER A 195 -7.48 -7.98 -7.30
C SER A 195 -8.18 -6.66 -7.04
N VAL A 196 -8.04 -5.76 -8.01
CA VAL A 196 -8.64 -4.42 -7.97
C VAL A 196 -9.35 -4.15 -9.29
N GLY A 197 -10.60 -3.70 -9.22
CA GLY A 197 -11.36 -3.30 -10.39
C GLY A 197 -10.92 -1.91 -10.88
N ILE A 198 -10.72 -1.76 -12.19
CA ILE A 198 -10.40 -0.48 -12.82
C ILE A 198 -11.43 -0.15 -13.90
N ARG A 199 -11.70 1.13 -14.11
CA ARG A 199 -12.69 1.64 -15.06
C ARG A 199 -12.05 2.61 -16.04
N ALA A 200 -12.41 2.48 -17.32
CA ALA A 200 -12.18 3.45 -18.38
C ALA A 200 -13.52 4.09 -18.73
N GLN A 201 -13.60 5.41 -18.75
CA GLN A 201 -14.82 6.17 -19.04
C GLN A 201 -14.51 7.31 -20.00
N ASP A 202 -15.32 7.49 -21.03
CA ASP A 202 -15.22 8.65 -21.92
C ASP A 202 -15.70 9.95 -21.23
N GLN A 203 -15.76 11.05 -21.98
CA GLN A 203 -16.32 12.33 -21.53
C GLN A 203 -17.58 12.70 -22.33
N GLY A 204 -18.27 11.71 -22.89
CA GLY A 204 -19.53 11.88 -23.59
C GLY A 204 -20.69 12.19 -22.65
N ASN A 205 -21.85 12.48 -23.25
CA ASN A 205 -23.08 12.74 -22.52
C ASN A 205 -24.28 12.08 -23.22
N PRO A 206 -24.80 10.95 -22.72
CA PRO A 206 -24.34 10.25 -21.51
C PRO A 206 -22.96 9.59 -21.71
N PRO A 207 -22.13 9.48 -20.66
CA PRO A 207 -20.82 8.87 -20.80
C PRO A 207 -20.92 7.34 -20.87
N GLN A 208 -20.11 6.71 -21.72
CA GLN A 208 -19.92 5.27 -21.75
C GLN A 208 -18.65 4.86 -20.99
N SER A 209 -18.61 3.59 -20.58
CA SER A 209 -17.46 3.06 -19.83
C SER A 209 -17.35 1.56 -19.91
N SER A 210 -16.12 1.07 -19.78
CA SER A 210 -15.81 -0.34 -19.55
C SER A 210 -15.01 -0.52 -18.26
N THR A 211 -14.96 -1.77 -17.80
CA THR A 211 -14.27 -2.16 -16.58
C THR A 211 -13.41 -3.38 -16.82
N THR A 212 -12.26 -3.47 -16.16
CA THR A 212 -11.41 -4.66 -16.15
C THR A 212 -10.79 -4.90 -14.77
N THR A 213 -10.14 -6.05 -14.61
CA THR A 213 -9.51 -6.47 -13.35
C THR A 213 -7.99 -6.33 -13.45
N LEU A 214 -7.39 -5.69 -12.46
CA LEU A 214 -5.96 -5.73 -12.17
C LEU A 214 -5.71 -6.83 -11.13
N TYR A 215 -4.93 -7.85 -11.51
CA TYR A 215 -4.44 -8.87 -10.59
C TYR A 215 -3.10 -8.43 -10.01
N VAL A 216 -2.98 -8.46 -8.69
CA VAL A 216 -1.77 -8.04 -7.97
C VAL A 216 -1.17 -9.26 -7.27
N ASN A 217 0.09 -9.55 -7.60
CA ASN A 217 0.91 -10.54 -6.92
C ASN A 217 1.98 -9.78 -6.13
N VAL A 218 1.91 -9.88 -4.81
CA VAL A 218 2.93 -9.31 -3.93
C VAL A 218 4.12 -10.28 -3.92
N ILE A 219 5.31 -9.75 -4.13
CA ILE A 219 6.57 -10.51 -4.09
C ILE A 219 7.17 -10.30 -2.70
N ASP A 220 7.23 -11.42 -1.97
CA ASP A 220 7.90 -11.59 -0.69
C ASP A 220 9.33 -11.02 -0.72
N ALA A 221 9.70 -10.31 0.33
CA ALA A 221 11.04 -9.87 0.63
C ALA A 221 11.42 -10.31 2.04
N ASP A 222 12.70 -10.58 2.29
CA ASP A 222 13.23 -10.78 3.65
C ASP A 222 13.09 -9.46 4.42
N ASP A 223 11.95 -9.32 5.10
CA ASP A 223 11.43 -8.08 5.67
C ASP A 223 11.02 -8.23 7.14
N GLN A 224 10.93 -9.46 7.65
CA GLN A 224 10.69 -9.75 9.05
C GLN A 224 11.97 -9.86 9.89
N ASN A 225 11.82 -9.63 11.20
CA ASN A 225 12.86 -9.94 12.18
C ASN A 225 12.64 -11.37 12.72
N PRO A 226 13.70 -12.07 13.17
CA PRO A 226 13.53 -13.28 13.97
C PRO A 226 12.64 -13.03 15.18
N ALA A 227 11.93 -14.04 15.65
CA ALA A 227 11.18 -14.00 16.91
C ALA A 227 11.54 -15.19 17.80
N PHE A 228 11.76 -14.94 19.09
CA PHE A 228 11.92 -16.00 20.08
C PHE A 228 10.56 -16.67 20.37
N LEU A 229 10.56 -17.97 20.67
CA LEU A 229 9.33 -18.70 21.04
C LEU A 229 8.73 -18.24 22.38
N ASN A 230 9.55 -17.62 23.24
CA ASN A 230 9.14 -17.05 24.52
C ASN A 230 9.94 -15.78 24.79
N ASP A 231 9.31 -14.76 25.36
CA ASP A 231 9.96 -13.48 25.71
C ASP A 231 10.91 -13.61 26.92
N GLN A 232 10.66 -14.62 27.77
CA GLN A 232 11.44 -14.91 28.97
C GLN A 232 11.66 -16.42 29.14
N TYR A 233 12.89 -16.76 29.52
CA TYR A 233 13.32 -18.11 29.86
C TYR A 233 13.84 -18.16 31.29
N LYS A 234 13.84 -19.35 31.90
CA LYS A 234 14.37 -19.59 33.24
C LYS A 234 15.35 -20.74 33.24
N VAL A 235 16.44 -20.58 33.99
CA VAL A 235 17.51 -21.56 34.13
C VAL A 235 17.89 -21.70 35.59
N SER A 236 17.80 -22.93 36.10
CA SER A 236 18.25 -23.26 37.45
C SER A 236 19.59 -23.98 37.39
N VAL A 237 20.60 -23.47 38.09
CA VAL A 237 21.95 -24.04 38.16
C VAL A 237 22.08 -24.94 39.40
N PRO A 238 22.31 -26.25 39.24
CA PRO A 238 22.46 -27.17 40.36
C PRO A 238 23.69 -26.86 41.22
N LEU A 239 23.57 -27.09 42.54
CA LEU A 239 24.65 -26.92 43.52
C LEU A 239 25.92 -27.72 43.21
N GLN A 240 25.76 -28.89 42.59
CA GLN A 240 26.83 -29.84 42.31
C GLN A 240 26.83 -30.20 40.82
N ILE A 241 27.16 -29.21 39.97
CA ILE A 241 27.24 -29.41 38.52
C ILE A 241 28.69 -29.54 38.03
N LYS A 242 28.92 -30.54 37.18
CA LYS A 242 30.19 -30.71 36.46
C LYS A 242 30.26 -29.70 35.31
N THR A 243 31.47 -29.29 34.95
CA THR A 243 31.73 -28.42 33.79
C THR A 243 31.26 -29.07 32.48
N ARG A 244 30.94 -28.23 31.49
CA ARG A 244 30.45 -28.59 30.15
C ARG A 244 29.10 -29.31 30.13
N LYS A 245 28.26 -29.07 31.14
CA LYS A 245 26.88 -29.56 31.17
C LYS A 245 25.93 -28.50 30.64
N ILE A 246 24.98 -28.95 29.82
CA ILE A 246 23.87 -28.14 29.30
C ILE A 246 22.82 -28.02 30.41
N LEU A 247 22.38 -26.80 30.66
CA LEU A 247 21.35 -26.52 31.66
C LEU A 247 19.95 -26.70 31.05
N ARG A 248 19.01 -27.12 31.89
CA ARG A 248 17.59 -27.15 31.49
C ARG A 248 17.05 -25.73 31.47
N VAL A 249 16.30 -25.43 30.42
CA VAL A 249 15.60 -24.16 30.23
C VAL A 249 14.09 -24.41 30.33
N ASP A 250 13.42 -23.56 31.10
CA ASP A 250 11.96 -23.51 31.27
C ASP A 250 11.42 -22.23 30.59
N PRO A 251 10.28 -22.28 29.88
CA PRO A 251 9.37 -23.43 29.68
C PRO A 251 9.84 -24.43 28.61
N ALA A 252 10.74 -24.02 27.72
CA ALA A 252 11.20 -24.80 26.57
C ALA A 252 12.66 -24.44 26.23
N PRO A 253 13.34 -25.25 25.40
CA PRO A 253 14.64 -24.85 24.83
C PRO A 253 14.55 -23.49 24.15
N ILE A 254 15.61 -22.69 24.29
CA ILE A 254 15.71 -21.37 23.65
C ILE A 254 15.70 -21.59 22.14
N LYS A 255 14.78 -20.94 21.45
CA LYS A 255 14.70 -20.97 19.99
C LYS A 255 14.12 -19.65 19.48
N ALA A 256 14.76 -19.11 18.46
CA ALA A 256 14.23 -18.05 17.62
C ALA A 256 14.05 -18.58 16.19
N VAL A 257 13.03 -18.08 15.51
CA VAL A 257 12.74 -18.41 14.11
C VAL A 257 12.46 -17.15 13.34
N ASP A 258 12.98 -17.12 12.11
CA ASP A 258 12.57 -16.16 11.11
C ASP A 258 11.07 -16.22 10.87
N GLN A 259 10.43 -15.06 10.68
CA GLN A 259 9.00 -14.98 10.44
C GLN A 259 8.63 -14.87 8.96
N ASP A 260 9.60 -14.66 8.05
CA ASP A 260 9.34 -14.59 6.60
C ASP A 260 8.75 -15.90 6.04
N VAL A 261 7.78 -15.78 5.13
CA VAL A 261 7.06 -16.94 4.56
C VAL A 261 7.74 -17.47 3.28
N GLY A 262 8.78 -18.29 3.49
CA GLY A 262 9.45 -19.04 2.41
C GLY A 262 10.86 -18.53 2.09
N ILE A 263 11.24 -17.38 2.63
CA ILE A 263 12.59 -16.80 2.60
C ILE A 263 13.16 -16.80 4.02
N SER A 264 13.34 -17.98 4.62
CA SER A 264 13.82 -18.07 6.01
C SER A 264 15.35 -18.08 6.10
N ALA A 265 15.93 -17.22 6.91
CA ALA A 265 17.35 -17.24 7.25
C ALA A 265 17.64 -18.01 8.55
N PRO A 266 18.73 -18.80 8.63
CA PRO A 266 19.18 -19.34 9.91
C PRO A 266 19.63 -18.22 10.86
N VAL A 267 19.41 -18.41 12.15
CA VAL A 267 19.76 -17.44 13.20
C VAL A 267 20.98 -17.87 14.01
N ARG A 268 21.75 -16.90 14.48
CA ARG A 268 22.90 -17.07 15.38
C ARG A 268 22.63 -16.42 16.72
N TYR A 269 22.92 -17.14 17.79
CA TYR A 269 22.68 -16.70 19.16
C TYR A 269 23.92 -16.10 19.82
N SER A 270 23.73 -15.10 20.67
CA SER A 270 24.77 -14.48 21.51
C SER A 270 24.19 -14.00 22.83
N ILE A 271 25.03 -13.84 23.85
CA ILE A 271 24.66 -13.19 25.12
C ILE A 271 25.04 -11.71 25.01
N GLN A 272 24.12 -10.82 25.34
CA GLN A 272 24.34 -9.38 25.48
C GLN A 272 24.58 -9.02 26.95
N GLY A 273 25.59 -8.19 27.22
CA GLY A 273 25.85 -7.67 28.57
C GLY A 273 26.46 -8.66 29.59
N GLY A 274 26.23 -8.39 30.88
CA GLY A 274 26.97 -8.88 32.05
C GLY A 274 27.39 -10.35 32.02
N ILE A 275 28.71 -10.56 32.06
CA ILE A 275 29.35 -11.87 31.99
C ILE A 275 29.08 -12.62 33.30
N LEU A 276 28.20 -13.63 33.28
CA LEU A 276 28.27 -14.70 34.27
C LEU A 276 29.42 -15.63 33.85
N PRO A 277 30.63 -15.52 34.45
CA PRO A 277 31.85 -16.18 33.94
C PRO A 277 31.78 -17.71 33.96
N PHE A 278 30.79 -18.27 34.64
CA PHE A 278 30.53 -19.70 34.74
C PHE A 278 29.54 -20.21 33.68
N LEU A 279 28.99 -19.35 32.80
CA LEU A 279 28.09 -19.74 31.71
C LEU A 279 28.64 -19.31 30.34
N THR A 280 28.27 -20.07 29.32
CA THR A 280 28.42 -19.71 27.91
C THR A 280 27.19 -20.17 27.13
N LEU A 281 26.96 -19.62 25.94
CA LEU A 281 25.86 -19.96 25.04
C LEU A 281 26.42 -20.58 23.76
N ASN A 282 25.84 -21.69 23.31
CA ASN A 282 26.13 -22.22 21.99
C ASN A 282 25.49 -21.30 20.92
N PRO A 283 26.27 -20.72 19.99
CA PRO A 283 25.74 -19.78 19.01
C PRO A 283 24.82 -20.40 17.95
N GLU A 284 24.75 -21.72 17.84
CA GLU A 284 23.90 -22.42 16.86
C GLU A 284 22.65 -23.04 17.52
N THR A 285 22.80 -23.61 18.72
CA THR A 285 21.71 -24.33 19.40
C THR A 285 21.03 -23.55 20.53
N ALA A 286 21.60 -22.40 20.91
CA ALA A 286 21.20 -21.64 22.10
C ALA A 286 21.29 -22.43 23.43
N ASP A 287 22.05 -23.53 23.46
CA ASP A 287 22.28 -24.28 24.69
C ASP A 287 23.12 -23.46 25.67
N ILE A 288 22.63 -23.30 26.90
CA ILE A 288 23.38 -22.67 27.98
C ILE A 288 24.25 -23.72 28.66
N ILE A 289 25.56 -23.51 28.65
CA ILE A 289 26.58 -24.46 29.08
C ILE A 289 27.36 -23.90 30.28
N VAL A 290 27.49 -24.71 31.33
CA VAL A 290 28.31 -24.36 32.49
C VAL A 290 29.79 -24.53 32.17
N THR A 291 30.60 -23.47 32.26
CA THR A 291 32.05 -23.51 32.00
C THR A 291 32.85 -23.92 33.24
N ARG A 292 32.38 -23.53 34.43
CA ARG A 292 32.97 -23.90 35.73
C ARG A 292 31.88 -24.02 36.81
N PRO A 293 32.10 -24.77 37.91
CA PRO A 293 31.17 -24.79 39.03
C PRO A 293 30.97 -23.40 39.63
N LEU A 294 29.76 -23.17 40.19
CA LEU A 294 29.47 -21.97 40.97
C LEU A 294 30.27 -22.00 42.28
N GLN A 295 30.79 -20.85 42.65
CA GLN A 295 31.36 -20.62 43.98
C GLN A 295 30.23 -20.29 44.97
N ASP A 296 30.47 -20.48 46.27
CA ASP A 296 29.42 -20.31 47.28
C ASP A 296 28.84 -18.89 47.35
N HIS A 297 29.62 -17.89 46.94
CA HIS A 297 29.21 -16.49 46.88
C HIS A 297 28.58 -16.06 45.53
N GLU A 298 28.49 -16.97 44.55
CA GLU A 298 27.90 -16.69 43.24
C GLU A 298 26.42 -17.07 43.20
N LEU A 299 25.62 -16.25 42.50
CA LEU A 299 24.16 -16.40 42.38
C LEU A 299 23.44 -16.57 43.74
N ILE A 300 23.87 -15.78 44.73
CA ILE A 300 23.15 -15.64 46.02
C ILE A 300 21.71 -15.12 45.78
N SER A 301 21.56 -14.26 44.78
CA SER A 301 20.28 -13.87 44.18
C SER A 301 20.22 -14.36 42.73
N SER A 302 19.02 -14.41 42.14
CA SER A 302 18.87 -14.61 40.69
C SER A 302 19.68 -13.58 39.90
N ALA A 303 19.93 -13.82 38.62
CA ALA A 303 20.53 -12.87 37.70
C ALA A 303 19.81 -12.95 36.35
N THR A 304 19.63 -11.84 35.66
CA THR A 304 19.06 -11.83 34.30
C THR A 304 20.19 -11.71 33.27
N LEU A 305 20.13 -12.55 32.25
CA LEU A 305 20.91 -12.44 31.01
C LEU A 305 20.02 -11.96 29.88
N VAL A 306 20.58 -11.20 28.94
CA VAL A 306 19.91 -10.90 27.66
C VAL A 306 20.57 -11.74 26.57
N ILE A 307 19.75 -12.38 25.75
CA ILE A 307 20.20 -13.16 24.60
C ILE A 307 19.73 -12.48 23.32
N LYS A 308 20.57 -12.51 22.29
CA LYS A 308 20.30 -11.96 20.95
C LYS A 308 20.31 -13.09 19.94
N ALA A 309 19.27 -13.17 19.11
CA ALA A 309 19.23 -13.98 17.90
C ALA A 309 19.34 -13.05 16.69
N THR A 310 20.27 -13.29 15.79
CA THR A 310 20.51 -12.46 14.60
C THR A 310 20.51 -13.35 13.36
N GLN A 311 19.85 -12.93 12.29
CA GLN A 311 19.93 -13.67 11.03
C GLN A 311 21.39 -13.68 10.52
N ILE A 312 21.78 -14.77 9.85
CA ILE A 312 23.16 -14.96 9.40
C ILE A 312 23.50 -14.11 8.18
N ASP A 313 22.55 -13.89 7.29
CA ASP A 313 22.66 -13.08 6.07
C ASP A 313 22.44 -11.58 6.31
N ASN A 314 21.65 -11.20 7.30
CA ASN A 314 21.41 -9.81 7.66
C ASN A 314 21.63 -9.52 9.17
N GLY A 315 22.71 -8.82 9.50
CA GLY A 315 23.07 -8.46 10.88
C GLY A 315 22.14 -7.44 11.54
N ASP A 316 21.38 -6.70 10.74
CA ASP A 316 20.43 -5.68 11.20
C ASP A 316 19.08 -6.30 11.60
N ARG A 317 18.84 -7.56 11.22
CA ARG A 317 17.64 -8.32 11.57
C ARG A 317 17.90 -9.21 12.78
N TYR A 318 17.34 -8.82 13.91
CA TYR A 318 17.55 -9.52 15.17
C TYR A 318 16.35 -9.44 16.10
N ALA A 319 16.32 -10.37 17.06
CA ALA A 319 15.49 -10.29 18.24
C ALA A 319 16.31 -10.49 19.49
N LEU A 320 15.72 -10.10 20.61
CA LEU A 320 16.30 -10.17 21.93
C LEU A 320 15.29 -10.83 22.89
N ALA A 321 15.79 -11.56 23.90
CA ALA A 321 14.97 -12.15 24.95
C ALA A 321 15.72 -12.19 26.28
N THR A 322 15.01 -12.42 27.39
CA THR A 322 15.61 -12.47 28.73
C THR A 322 15.71 -13.89 29.27
N VAL A 323 16.77 -14.19 30.02
CA VAL A 323 16.97 -15.48 30.71
C VAL A 323 17.26 -15.22 32.18
N ILE A 324 16.37 -15.67 33.07
CA ILE A 324 16.57 -15.60 34.51
C ILE A 324 17.37 -16.83 34.95
N VAL A 325 18.56 -16.60 35.49
CA VAL A 325 19.46 -17.61 36.03
C VAL A 325 19.38 -17.60 37.56
N SER A 326 19.04 -18.73 38.16
CA SER A 326 18.97 -18.90 39.61
C SER A 326 19.78 -20.11 40.08
N ARG A 327 20.18 -20.14 41.35
CA ARG A 327 20.80 -21.32 41.95
C ARG A 327 19.73 -22.27 42.50
N GLU A 328 19.81 -23.55 42.12
CA GLU A 328 18.87 -24.57 42.56
C GLU A 328 18.94 -24.74 44.09
N GLY A 329 17.78 -24.75 44.76
CA GLY A 329 17.69 -24.78 46.22
C GLY A 329 17.66 -23.41 46.90
N SER A 330 17.67 -22.30 46.15
CA SER A 330 17.40 -20.94 46.69
C SER A 330 15.91 -20.58 46.72
N VAL A 331 15.01 -21.57 46.61
CA VAL A 331 13.56 -21.34 46.75
C VAL A 331 13.28 -21.00 48.21
N VAL A 332 12.67 -19.83 48.40
CA VAL A 332 12.10 -19.35 49.66
C VAL A 332 11.06 -20.36 50.14
N ASP A 333 11.45 -21.24 51.05
CA ASP A 333 10.51 -21.89 51.95
C ASP A 333 10.14 -20.85 53.01
N ASP A 334 8.95 -20.25 52.86
CA ASP A 334 8.40 -19.23 53.76
C ASP A 334 7.95 -19.84 55.11
N SER A 335 8.42 -21.05 55.47
CA SER A 335 7.99 -21.77 56.66
C SER A 335 9.01 -22.83 57.14
N ALA A 336 10.27 -22.46 57.35
CA ALA A 336 11.18 -23.33 58.12
C ALA A 336 12.20 -22.54 58.96
N ASN A 337 11.91 -22.50 60.27
CA ASN A 337 12.79 -22.31 61.42
C ASN A 337 14.16 -21.64 61.23
N GLY A 338 14.31 -20.51 61.93
CA GLY A 338 15.48 -19.65 61.88
C GLY A 338 16.79 -20.29 62.30
N VAL A 339 17.83 -19.95 61.54
CA VAL A 339 19.18 -19.66 62.04
C VAL A 339 19.74 -18.46 61.26
N ILE A 340 19.62 -17.29 61.88
CA ILE A 340 20.62 -16.21 62.00
C ILE A 340 21.54 -16.01 60.78
N GLY A 341 21.13 -15.09 59.89
CA GLY A 341 22.08 -14.30 59.12
C GLY A 341 22.99 -13.54 60.09
N GLY A 342 24.30 -13.79 60.00
CA GLY A 342 25.30 -13.24 60.92
C GLY A 342 25.30 -11.71 61.00
N ARG A 343 25.96 -11.19 62.04
CA ARG A 343 26.19 -9.75 62.38
C ARG A 343 26.77 -8.85 61.27
N LEU A 344 26.93 -9.35 60.05
CA LEU A 344 27.48 -8.60 58.93
C LEU A 344 26.42 -7.61 58.40
N PRO A 345 26.81 -6.33 58.17
CA PRO A 345 25.92 -5.36 57.57
C PRO A 345 25.55 -5.79 56.15
N VAL A 346 24.29 -5.56 55.77
CA VAL A 346 23.86 -5.75 54.37
C VAL A 346 24.67 -4.84 53.46
N ARG A 347 25.19 -5.42 52.38
CA ARG A 347 25.88 -4.69 51.31
C ARG A 347 25.50 -5.25 49.95
N PHE A 348 25.37 -4.38 48.96
CA PHE A 348 25.29 -4.81 47.58
C PHE A 348 26.60 -5.48 47.16
N VAL A 349 26.48 -6.53 46.35
CA VAL A 349 27.64 -7.23 45.78
C VAL A 349 28.39 -6.32 44.81
N LEU A 350 27.66 -5.49 44.05
CA LEU A 350 28.22 -4.49 43.14
C LEU A 350 27.77 -3.09 43.56
N LYS A 351 28.60 -2.07 43.28
CA LYS A 351 28.23 -0.67 43.49
C LYS A 351 27.53 -0.04 42.30
N ASP A 352 27.76 -0.57 41.11
CA ASP A 352 27.15 -0.15 39.87
C ASP A 352 26.66 -1.40 39.11
N TYR A 353 25.36 -1.41 38.83
CA TYR A 353 24.68 -2.44 38.04
C TYR A 353 24.36 -1.86 36.67
N HIS A 354 24.59 -2.66 35.64
CA HIS A 354 24.30 -2.32 34.26
C HIS A 354 23.45 -3.42 33.63
N ALA A 355 22.38 -3.03 32.95
CA ALA A 355 21.62 -3.92 32.09
C ALA A 355 21.32 -3.20 30.78
N SER A 356 21.35 -3.95 29.68
CA SER A 356 20.79 -3.51 28.41
C SER A 356 19.56 -4.35 28.16
N VAL A 357 18.45 -3.73 27.78
CA VAL A 357 17.21 -4.46 27.47
C VAL A 357 16.53 -3.89 26.23
N PRO A 358 15.89 -4.75 25.42
CA PRO A 358 15.11 -4.32 24.26
C PRO A 358 14.00 -3.35 24.64
N GLU A 359 13.65 -2.41 23.78
CA GLU A 359 12.51 -1.54 24.05
C GLU A 359 11.17 -2.28 24.10
N ASN A 360 11.03 -3.34 23.30
CA ASN A 360 9.85 -4.20 23.27
C ASN A 360 9.78 -5.21 24.44
N THR A 361 10.67 -5.09 25.43
CA THR A 361 10.64 -5.95 26.62
C THR A 361 9.28 -5.82 27.31
N PRO A 362 8.53 -6.93 27.52
CA PRO A 362 7.19 -6.85 28.06
C PRO A 362 7.20 -6.41 29.54
N PRO A 363 6.23 -5.58 29.97
CA PRO A 363 6.01 -5.31 31.38
C PRO A 363 5.83 -6.61 32.19
N GLY A 364 6.45 -6.66 33.36
CA GLY A 364 6.58 -7.84 34.20
C GLY A 364 7.94 -8.55 34.06
N SER A 365 8.72 -8.20 33.04
CA SER A 365 10.08 -8.75 32.86
C SER A 365 11.03 -8.32 33.98
N VAL A 366 11.84 -9.26 34.45
CA VAL A 366 12.94 -9.00 35.38
C VAL A 366 14.15 -8.57 34.57
N ILE A 367 14.53 -7.30 34.69
CA ILE A 367 15.60 -6.64 33.93
C ILE A 367 16.98 -7.01 34.46
N LEU A 368 17.13 -6.99 35.78
CA LEU A 368 18.32 -7.44 36.50
C LEU A 368 17.95 -7.75 37.94
N THR A 369 18.88 -8.35 38.67
CA THR A 369 18.73 -8.56 40.12
C THR A 369 19.88 -7.93 40.87
N ALA A 370 19.56 -7.03 41.80
CA ALA A 370 20.51 -6.33 42.65
C ALA A 370 20.89 -7.21 43.86
N GLY A 371 21.87 -8.09 43.66
CA GLY A 371 22.31 -9.04 44.67
C GLY A 371 22.98 -8.41 45.89
N VAL A 372 22.79 -9.03 47.05
CA VAL A 372 23.39 -8.62 48.33
C VAL A 372 24.25 -9.73 48.93
N ASN A 373 25.16 -9.36 49.82
CA ASN A 373 26.13 -10.26 50.46
C ASN A 373 25.52 -11.26 51.47
N LYS A 374 24.22 -11.16 51.78
CA LYS A 374 23.52 -12.05 52.72
C LYS A 374 22.04 -12.18 52.36
N ILE A 375 21.45 -13.30 52.75
CA ILE A 375 20.00 -13.53 52.67
C ILE A 375 19.40 -13.24 54.05
N ASP A 376 18.41 -12.36 54.12
CA ASP A 376 17.70 -12.03 55.37
C ASP A 376 16.22 -11.74 55.05
N PRO A 377 15.25 -12.39 55.71
CA PRO A 377 13.82 -12.17 55.46
C PRO A 377 13.35 -10.73 55.78
N ASN A 378 14.14 -9.97 56.54
CA ASN A 378 13.85 -8.57 56.86
C ASN A 378 14.36 -7.59 55.81
N LEU A 379 15.00 -8.05 54.73
CA LEU A 379 15.47 -7.16 53.69
C LEU A 379 14.30 -6.42 53.05
N ARG A 380 14.50 -5.13 52.85
CA ARG A 380 13.58 -4.25 52.13
C ARG A 380 14.36 -3.45 51.11
N PHE A 381 13.88 -3.49 49.87
CA PHE A 381 14.47 -2.76 48.75
C PHE A 381 13.52 -1.66 48.31
N TRP A 382 14.08 -0.54 47.85
CA TRP A 382 13.31 0.50 47.19
C TRP A 382 14.18 1.28 46.20
N LEU A 383 13.52 1.89 45.23
CA LEU A 383 14.15 2.73 44.21
C LEU A 383 14.09 4.20 44.62
N VAL A 384 15.14 4.95 44.29
CA VAL A 384 15.21 6.41 44.42
C VAL A 384 15.72 6.98 43.12
N GLY A 385 14.95 7.84 42.48
CA GLY A 385 15.27 8.39 41.15
C GLY A 385 14.23 9.39 40.67
N ALA A 386 14.30 9.73 39.37
CA ALA A 386 13.30 10.58 38.75
C ALA A 386 11.92 9.89 38.75
N LYS A 387 10.85 10.67 38.87
CA LYS A 387 9.48 10.14 38.92
C LYS A 387 9.17 9.23 37.72
N GLU A 388 9.58 9.63 36.52
CA GLU A 388 9.38 8.82 35.31
C GLU A 388 10.04 7.43 35.38
N ASP A 389 11.19 7.32 36.04
CA ASP A 389 11.89 6.04 36.21
C ASP A 389 11.19 5.19 37.29
N LEU A 390 10.69 5.82 38.36
CA LEU A 390 9.94 5.12 39.42
C LEU A 390 8.54 4.67 38.98
N ASP A 391 7.97 5.30 37.96
CA ASP A 391 6.73 4.88 37.33
C ASP A 391 6.95 3.67 36.39
N ARG A 392 8.15 3.55 35.79
CA ARG A 392 8.51 2.48 34.83
C ARG A 392 9.19 1.28 35.45
N PHE A 393 9.91 1.44 36.54
CA PHE A 393 10.65 0.36 37.19
C PHE A 393 10.15 0.15 38.62
N SER A 394 10.24 -1.09 39.07
CA SER A 394 10.04 -1.45 40.47
C SER A 394 11.04 -2.47 40.91
N ILE A 395 11.21 -2.62 42.22
CA ILE A 395 12.10 -3.63 42.78
C ILE A 395 11.37 -4.47 43.81
N THR A 396 11.58 -5.77 43.77
CA THR A 396 11.06 -6.72 44.76
C THR A 396 11.91 -6.71 46.02
N ASN A 397 11.42 -7.31 47.11
CA ASN A 397 12.22 -7.51 48.32
C ASN A 397 13.33 -8.56 48.15
N SER A 398 13.37 -9.29 47.04
CA SER A 398 14.49 -10.16 46.63
C SER A 398 15.54 -9.43 45.78
N GLY A 399 15.34 -8.14 45.49
CA GLY A 399 16.25 -7.32 44.71
C GLY A 399 16.03 -7.42 43.19
N GLU A 400 14.94 -8.03 42.73
CA GLU A 400 14.62 -8.16 41.29
C GLU A 400 14.03 -6.85 40.77
N LEU A 401 14.71 -6.24 39.80
CA LEU A 401 14.25 -5.04 39.12
C LEU A 401 13.26 -5.44 38.02
N ILE A 402 12.00 -5.08 38.19
CA ILE A 402 10.89 -5.41 37.29
C ILE A 402 10.48 -4.19 36.49
N LEU A 403 10.36 -4.35 35.18
CA LEU A 403 9.78 -3.36 34.28
C LEU A 403 8.25 -3.34 34.44
N LYS A 404 7.66 -2.18 34.73
CA LYS A 404 6.22 -1.98 34.92
C LYS A 404 5.51 -1.38 33.72
N GLY A 405 6.21 -0.59 32.93
CA GLY A 405 5.68 0.08 31.75
C GLY A 405 6.60 -0.14 30.57
N ASN A 406 6.16 0.27 29.39
CA ASN A 406 6.92 0.06 28.16
C ASN A 406 8.19 0.92 28.14
N LEU A 407 9.19 0.47 27.40
CA LEU A 407 10.35 1.27 27.04
C LEU A 407 10.13 1.84 25.63
N ASP A 408 10.89 2.87 25.30
CA ASP A 408 10.79 3.62 24.04
C ASP A 408 12.18 4.19 23.77
N TYR A 409 12.92 3.53 22.87
CA TYR A 409 14.29 3.85 22.55
C TYR A 409 14.40 5.26 21.95
N GLU A 410 13.50 5.60 21.01
CA GLU A 410 13.45 6.92 20.36
C GLU A 410 13.29 8.06 21.36
N ARG A 411 12.57 7.81 22.46
CA ARG A 411 12.36 8.80 23.50
C ARG A 411 13.49 8.85 24.52
N ARG A 412 13.95 7.70 25.01
CA ARG A 412 14.94 7.66 26.10
C ARG A 412 15.73 6.34 26.09
N ILE A 413 16.97 6.44 25.63
CA ILE A 413 17.92 5.31 25.53
C ILE A 413 18.53 4.87 26.87
N GLN A 414 18.39 5.65 27.95
CA GLN A 414 19.04 5.33 29.22
C GLN A 414 18.25 5.80 30.45
N HIS A 415 18.15 4.90 31.41
CA HIS A 415 17.57 5.12 32.73
C HIS A 415 18.65 4.94 33.81
N SER A 416 18.73 5.86 34.76
CA SER A 416 19.69 5.80 35.86
C SER A 416 19.03 6.19 37.17
N PHE A 417 19.09 5.30 38.16
CA PHE A 417 18.49 5.50 39.47
C PHE A 417 19.27 4.72 40.54
N LEU A 418 18.96 4.99 41.79
CA LEU A 418 19.58 4.33 42.94
C LEU A 418 18.67 3.23 43.47
N VAL A 419 19.28 2.12 43.84
CA VAL A 419 18.64 1.05 44.60
C VAL A 419 19.17 1.09 46.01
N HIS A 420 18.26 1.10 46.97
CA HIS A 420 18.57 1.02 48.38
C HIS A 420 18.14 -0.33 48.94
N VAL A 421 18.90 -0.82 49.92
CA VAL A 421 18.55 -1.99 50.72
C VAL A 421 18.72 -1.69 52.20
N THR A 422 17.85 -2.24 53.05
CA THR A 422 18.03 -2.24 54.51
C THR A 422 17.69 -3.59 55.13
N ASP A 423 18.41 -3.95 56.19
CA ASP A 423 18.12 -5.08 57.09
C ASP A 423 17.49 -4.62 58.43
N LYS A 424 16.84 -3.44 58.42
CA LYS A 424 16.36 -2.65 59.57
C LYS A 424 17.45 -1.94 60.39
N HIS A 425 18.69 -2.40 60.36
CA HIS A 425 19.77 -1.87 61.21
C HIS A 425 20.83 -1.12 60.40
N ASN A 426 21.16 -1.64 59.22
CA ASN A 426 22.09 -1.10 58.27
C ASN A 426 21.36 -0.84 56.96
N ASN A 427 21.90 0.10 56.19
CA ASN A 427 21.49 0.35 54.82
C ASN A 427 22.71 0.29 53.91
N ASP A 428 22.46 -0.01 52.66
CA ASP A 428 23.43 0.20 51.59
C ASP A 428 22.73 0.74 50.36
N THR A 429 23.51 1.27 49.43
CA THR A 429 23.03 1.86 48.18
C THR A 429 23.93 1.46 47.03
N ALA A 430 23.33 1.22 45.88
CA ALA A 430 23.99 0.96 44.61
C ALA A 430 23.30 1.74 43.49
N ARG A 431 24.04 2.00 42.40
CA ARG A 431 23.51 2.61 41.18
C ARG A 431 23.05 1.53 40.22
N VAL A 432 21.94 1.77 39.55
CA VAL A 432 21.47 0.98 38.42
C VAL A 432 21.42 1.87 37.18
N ASN A 433 22.02 1.38 36.10
CA ASN A 433 21.93 1.95 34.77
C ASN A 433 21.29 0.93 33.84
N VAL A 434 20.13 1.26 33.28
CA VAL A 434 19.45 0.47 32.26
C VAL A 434 19.58 1.19 30.93
N SER A 435 20.30 0.61 29.98
CA SER A 435 20.28 1.02 28.57
C SER A 435 19.11 0.33 27.87
N VAL A 436 18.40 1.10 27.05
CA VAL A 436 17.41 0.56 26.13
C VAL A 436 18.13 0.25 24.83
N GLU A 437 17.98 -0.97 24.33
CA GLU A 437 18.43 -1.36 23.00
C GLU A 437 17.29 -1.13 22.02
N ASP A 438 17.62 -0.46 20.93
CA ASP A 438 16.77 -0.26 19.77
C ASP A 438 16.27 -1.61 19.28
N VAL A 439 14.97 -1.72 19.00
CA VAL A 439 14.42 -2.78 18.19
C VAL A 439 13.90 -2.10 16.94
N ASN A 440 14.37 -2.52 15.77
CA ASN A 440 13.98 -1.87 14.52
C ASN A 440 12.49 -2.09 14.22
N GLU A 441 11.65 -1.23 14.78
CA GLU A 441 10.18 -1.23 14.72
C GLU A 441 9.64 -0.22 13.71
N TRP A 442 10.49 0.70 13.25
CA TRP A 442 10.10 1.79 12.37
C TRP A 442 10.81 1.71 11.02
N GLU A 443 10.02 1.70 9.96
CA GLU A 443 10.54 1.93 8.62
C GLU A 443 11.24 3.30 8.55
N PRO A 444 12.34 3.42 7.79
CA PRO A 444 13.03 4.69 7.61
C PRO A 444 12.08 5.76 7.05
N ARG A 445 11.97 6.88 7.75
CA ARG A 445 11.15 8.02 7.30
C ARG A 445 12.02 9.13 6.76
N PHE A 446 11.62 9.68 5.60
CA PHE A 446 12.18 10.91 5.09
C PHE A 446 11.99 12.05 6.10
N ARG A 447 13.08 12.77 6.42
CA ARG A 447 13.09 13.86 7.41
C ARG A 447 12.16 15.02 7.04
N HIS A 448 11.93 15.23 5.74
CA HIS A 448 11.04 16.26 5.23
C HIS A 448 10.02 15.64 4.29
N PRO A 449 8.77 16.15 4.27
CA PRO A 449 7.75 15.71 3.32
C PRO A 449 8.07 16.11 1.88
N ARG A 450 9.03 17.02 1.67
CA ARG A 450 9.48 17.51 0.37
C ARG A 450 10.95 17.91 0.44
N TYR A 451 11.72 17.47 -0.55
CA TYR A 451 13.08 17.93 -0.78
C TYR A 451 13.09 18.74 -2.08
N GLU A 452 13.53 19.99 -2.01
CA GLU A 452 13.67 20.86 -3.18
C GLU A 452 15.12 20.92 -3.62
N PHE A 453 15.38 20.48 -4.85
CA PHE A 453 16.68 20.58 -5.47
C PHE A 453 16.63 21.66 -6.54
N HIS A 454 17.45 22.70 -6.38
CA HIS A 454 17.63 23.71 -7.40
C HIS A 454 18.71 23.22 -8.37
N ALA A 455 18.30 22.59 -9.47
CA ALA A 455 19.20 22.26 -10.56
C ALA A 455 19.66 23.56 -11.23
N ARG A 456 20.93 23.94 -11.02
CA ARG A 456 21.55 24.96 -11.87
C ARG A 456 21.97 24.29 -13.16
N THR A 457 21.30 24.63 -14.26
CA THR A 457 21.77 24.28 -15.60
C THR A 457 23.12 24.97 -15.82
N LEU A 458 24.17 24.17 -16.02
CA LEU A 458 25.41 24.67 -16.60
C LEU A 458 25.15 24.88 -18.09
N ARG A 459 24.60 26.08 -18.42
CA ARG A 459 24.31 26.66 -19.76
C ARG A 459 22.83 26.63 -20.18
N GLU A 460 22.37 27.78 -20.68
CA GLU A 460 21.14 27.91 -21.47
C GLU A 460 21.21 26.99 -22.69
N GLY A 461 20.18 26.15 -22.87
CA GLY A 461 19.99 25.33 -24.08
C GLY A 461 20.13 23.81 -23.91
N SER A 462 20.40 23.29 -22.70
CA SER A 462 20.35 21.85 -22.46
C SER A 462 18.98 21.44 -21.96
N ILE A 463 18.19 20.84 -22.85
CA ILE A 463 16.97 20.11 -22.52
C ILE A 463 17.40 18.84 -21.76
N VAL A 464 16.84 18.62 -20.58
CA VAL A 464 16.74 17.30 -19.92
C VAL A 464 15.27 17.06 -19.65
#